data_AF-A0A149RVF9-F1
#
_entry.id   AF-A0A149RVF9-F1
#
_cell.length_a   1.000
_cell.length_b   1.000
_cell.length_c   1.000
_cell.angle_alpha   90.00
_cell.angle_beta   90.00
_cell.angle_gamma   90.00
#
_symmetry.space_group_name_H-M   'P 1'
#
loop_
_entity.id
_entity.type
_entity.pdbx_description
1 polymer ?
#
loop_
_entity_poly.entity_id
_entity_poly.type
_entity_poly.pdbx_seq_one_letter_code
_entity_poly.pdbx_strand_id
1 'polypeptide(L)'
;MKQTISPGVLRTAWDPQALYDKAERYIQQAQGPDTDDWEYALWSSLSLELLARAALANVHPVLLAEPDRLGSNVISALGFKPLDKKFEPKSIPITEVFRRLAALHPDFLEEYEKFGILHTGRRNAELHSGEIAFDGIKSASWQPRFYRTCEALLTSMGKTLEDFVGTDEAKAAKLLIAADADESAKAVQSDVEAHRKVWDGKGENERATLSKQAELWARRQAGHRVTCPACKSPALVFGSAVSAATRKLDGDAIIERQEYLPTHFECVACGLKITNLSRLAVVKLADRYFNTQEYDAAEYYAPEPDEWAGYEEDNNEP
;
A
#
# COMPACT_ATOMS: atom_id res chain seq x y z
N MET A 1 47.98 -10.62 -8.79
CA MET A 1 48.52 -11.25 -7.56
C MET A 1 47.58 -12.37 -7.14
N LYS A 2 48.06 -13.45 -6.51
CA LYS A 2 47.21 -14.55 -6.03
C LYS A 2 46.47 -14.11 -4.76
N GLN A 3 45.16 -14.30 -4.69
CA GLN A 3 44.40 -14.12 -3.44
C GLN A 3 44.75 -15.23 -2.46
N THR A 4 45.25 -14.86 -1.28
CA THR A 4 45.66 -15.79 -0.21
C THR A 4 44.71 -15.78 0.99
N ILE A 5 43.77 -14.84 1.01
CA ILE A 5 42.77 -14.66 2.08
C ILE A 5 41.41 -14.65 1.41
N SER A 6 40.51 -15.51 1.89
CA SER A 6 39.14 -15.62 1.39
C SER A 6 38.14 -15.17 2.45
N PRO A 7 37.06 -14.48 2.06
CA PRO A 7 36.01 -14.09 2.98
C PRO A 7 35.25 -15.31 3.52
N GLY A 8 34.69 -15.18 4.72
CA GLY A 8 33.76 -16.15 5.29
C GLY A 8 32.32 -15.92 4.80
N VAL A 9 31.38 -16.60 5.46
CA VAL A 9 29.94 -16.36 5.23
C VAL A 9 29.58 -14.94 5.66
N LEU A 10 28.87 -14.23 4.80
CA LEU A 10 28.43 -12.87 5.05
C LEU A 10 27.44 -12.84 6.22
N ARG A 11 27.54 -11.83 7.09
CA ARG A 11 26.55 -11.64 8.16
C ARG A 11 25.21 -11.23 7.55
N THR A 12 24.11 -11.72 8.12
CA THR A 12 22.73 -11.40 7.69
C THR A 12 22.46 -9.90 7.58
N ALA A 13 23.09 -9.06 8.41
CA ALA A 13 22.96 -7.60 8.35
C ALA A 13 23.42 -6.97 7.02
N TRP A 14 24.26 -7.67 6.26
CA TRP A 14 24.82 -7.23 4.98
C TRP A 14 24.30 -8.04 3.80
N ASP A 15 23.60 -9.14 4.06
CA ASP A 15 23.21 -10.11 3.04
C ASP A 15 22.02 -9.57 2.23
N PRO A 16 22.17 -9.39 0.90
CA PRO A 16 21.13 -8.79 0.08
C PRO A 16 19.86 -9.64 0.05
N GLN A 17 19.99 -10.98 0.05
CA GLN A 17 18.84 -11.87 0.03
C GLN A 17 18.09 -11.83 1.36
N ALA A 18 18.78 -11.86 2.50
CA ALA A 18 18.13 -11.77 3.80
C ALA A 18 17.44 -10.41 4.04
N LEU A 19 18.01 -9.32 3.50
CA LEU A 19 17.37 -8.00 3.52
C LEU A 19 16.11 -8.00 2.66
N TYR A 20 16.17 -8.60 1.47
CA TYR A 20 15.04 -8.75 0.57
C TYR A 20 13.91 -9.61 1.18
N ASP A 21 14.23 -10.79 1.72
CA ASP A 21 13.25 -11.69 2.36
C ASP A 21 12.52 -10.99 3.51
N LYS A 22 13.25 -10.15 4.25
CA LYS A 22 12.67 -9.35 5.33
C LYS A 22 11.81 -8.20 4.80
N ALA A 23 12.16 -7.60 3.66
CA ALA A 23 11.32 -6.63 2.97
C ALA A 23 10.00 -7.26 2.49
N GLU A 24 10.05 -8.47 1.91
CA GLU A 24 8.87 -9.25 1.52
C GLU A 24 7.97 -9.53 2.72
N ARG A 25 8.55 -10.01 3.82
CA ARG A 25 7.79 -10.27 5.05
C ARG A 25 7.04 -9.03 5.54
N TYR A 26 7.64 -7.84 5.44
CA TYR A 26 6.99 -6.60 5.86
C TYR A 26 5.90 -6.13 4.91
N ILE A 27 6.05 -6.32 3.60
CA ILE A 27 4.96 -5.95 2.66
C ILE A 27 3.78 -6.92 2.77
N GLN A 28 4.04 -8.22 3.02
CA GLN A 28 3.00 -9.21 3.32
C GLN A 28 2.23 -8.84 4.60
N GLN A 29 2.92 -8.33 5.63
CA GLN A 29 2.27 -7.82 6.83
C GLN A 29 1.39 -6.59 6.56
N ALA A 30 1.81 -5.72 5.64
CA ALA A 30 1.02 -4.57 5.22
C ALA A 30 -0.29 -5.00 4.53
N GLN A 31 -0.25 -6.06 3.74
CA GLN A 31 -1.40 -6.55 2.96
C GLN A 31 -2.37 -7.42 3.79
N GLY A 32 -2.21 -7.42 5.12
CA GLY A 32 -3.03 -8.23 6.02
C GLY A 32 -4.50 -7.80 6.03
N PRO A 33 -5.43 -8.73 6.35
CA PRO A 33 -6.86 -8.46 6.35
C PRO A 33 -7.33 -7.49 7.45
N ASP A 34 -6.51 -7.25 8.46
CA ASP A 34 -6.82 -6.36 9.60
C ASP A 34 -6.11 -5.01 9.54
N THR A 35 -5.34 -4.77 8.48
CA THR A 35 -4.47 -3.61 8.43
C THR A 35 -5.29 -2.34 8.25
N ASP A 36 -5.12 -1.39 9.17
CA ASP A 36 -5.63 -0.03 9.04
C ASP A 36 -4.78 0.78 8.05
N ASP A 37 -5.34 1.88 7.51
CA ASP A 37 -4.65 2.74 6.53
C ASP A 37 -3.26 3.20 7.00
N TRP A 38 -3.10 3.51 8.29
CA TRP A 38 -1.84 3.98 8.87
C TRP A 38 -0.83 2.83 9.05
N GLU A 39 -1.29 1.65 9.46
CA GLU A 39 -0.44 0.47 9.59
C GLU A 39 0.08 0.04 8.22
N TYR A 40 -0.77 0.11 7.19
CA TYR A 40 -0.39 -0.19 5.82
C TYR A 40 0.77 0.70 5.37
N ALA A 41 0.66 2.01 5.64
CA ALA A 41 1.69 2.99 5.31
C ALA A 41 2.99 2.76 6.13
N LEU A 42 2.87 2.44 7.41
CA LEU A 42 4.02 2.13 8.27
C LEU A 42 4.76 0.87 7.77
N TRP A 43 4.06 -0.24 7.57
CA TRP A 43 4.66 -1.48 7.09
C TRP A 43 5.27 -1.34 5.69
N SER A 44 4.60 -0.61 4.79
CA SER A 44 5.14 -0.26 3.47
C SER A 44 6.45 0.52 3.59
N SER A 45 6.55 1.47 4.52
CA SER A 45 7.78 2.24 4.72
C SER A 45 8.95 1.41 5.26
N LEU A 46 8.68 0.45 6.17
CA LEU A 46 9.67 -0.48 6.69
C LEU A 46 10.15 -1.44 5.60
N SER A 47 9.21 -1.93 4.79
CA SER A 47 9.50 -2.76 3.63
C SER A 47 10.37 -2.03 2.61
N LEU A 48 10.03 -0.78 2.28
CA LEU A 48 10.81 0.06 1.36
C LEU A 48 12.23 0.30 1.85
N GLU A 49 12.43 0.53 3.16
CA GLU A 49 13.78 0.67 3.72
C GLU A 49 14.63 -0.58 3.45
N LEU A 50 14.08 -1.75 3.76
CA LEU A 50 14.81 -3.00 3.58
C LEU A 50 15.03 -3.34 2.11
N LEU A 51 14.06 -3.06 1.25
CA LEU A 51 14.17 -3.25 -0.19
C LEU A 51 15.29 -2.38 -0.79
N ALA A 52 15.37 -1.10 -0.37
CA ALA A 52 16.44 -0.20 -0.80
C ALA A 52 17.82 -0.68 -0.32
N ARG A 53 17.89 -1.16 0.93
CA ARG A 53 19.14 -1.75 1.47
C ARG A 53 19.54 -3.03 0.72
N ALA A 54 18.57 -3.89 0.38
CA ALA A 54 18.79 -5.09 -0.41
C ALA A 54 19.34 -4.74 -1.80
N ALA A 55 18.73 -3.77 -2.49
CA ALA A 55 19.18 -3.31 -3.79
C ALA A 55 20.63 -2.79 -3.74
N LEU A 56 20.98 -1.99 -2.73
CA LEU A 56 22.34 -1.46 -2.59
C LEU A 56 23.36 -2.55 -2.22
N ALA A 57 22.98 -3.49 -1.34
CA ALA A 57 23.82 -4.65 -1.00
C ALA A 57 24.02 -5.59 -2.19
N ASN A 58 23.03 -5.68 -3.10
CA ASN A 58 23.11 -6.48 -4.32
C ASN A 58 24.16 -5.95 -5.30
N VAL A 59 24.43 -4.62 -5.28
CA VAL A 59 25.62 -4.07 -5.96
C VAL A 59 26.88 -4.54 -5.25
N HIS A 60 26.98 -4.26 -3.94
CA HIS A 60 28.01 -4.84 -3.07
C HIS A 60 27.69 -4.57 -1.58
N PRO A 61 27.81 -5.55 -0.67
CA PRO A 61 27.44 -5.37 0.75
C PRO A 61 28.17 -4.24 1.50
N VAL A 62 29.44 -3.98 1.16
CA VAL A 62 30.24 -2.86 1.69
C VAL A 62 29.57 -1.49 1.50
N LEU A 63 28.72 -1.33 0.48
CA LEU A 63 28.01 -0.07 0.27
C LEU A 63 27.01 0.24 1.39
N LEU A 64 26.66 -0.73 2.24
CA LEU A 64 25.88 -0.51 3.45
C LEU A 64 26.72 -0.18 4.69
N ALA A 65 28.03 -0.45 4.68
CA ALA A 65 28.87 -0.29 5.85
C ALA A 65 29.03 1.19 6.23
N GLU A 66 28.67 1.54 7.46
CA GLU A 66 28.96 2.88 7.98
C GLU A 66 30.47 3.04 8.18
N PRO A 67 31.11 4.10 7.67
CA PRO A 67 32.53 4.33 7.89
C PRO A 67 32.85 4.45 9.39
N ASP A 68 33.78 3.62 9.87
CA ASP A 68 34.30 3.68 11.24
C ASP A 68 35.83 3.76 11.23
N ARG A 69 36.41 4.32 12.31
CA ARG A 69 37.86 4.56 12.41
C ARG A 69 38.71 3.29 12.22
N LEU A 70 38.20 2.14 12.65
CA LEU A 70 38.90 0.87 12.57
C LEU A 70 38.57 0.09 11.29
N GLY A 71 37.65 0.60 10.46
CA GLY A 71 37.13 -0.09 9.28
C GLY A 71 36.38 -1.38 9.58
N SER A 72 35.93 -1.57 10.83
CA SER A 72 35.29 -2.79 11.30
C SER A 72 34.01 -3.12 10.52
N ASN A 73 33.20 -2.12 10.18
CA ASN A 73 32.00 -2.32 9.37
C ASN A 73 32.36 -2.77 7.95
N VAL A 74 33.37 -2.15 7.34
CA VAL A 74 33.84 -2.50 5.99
C VAL A 74 34.43 -3.92 5.99
N ILE A 75 35.29 -4.25 6.96
CA ILE A 75 35.87 -5.59 7.14
C ILE A 75 34.75 -6.62 7.29
N SER A 76 33.73 -6.33 8.11
CA SER A 76 32.59 -7.22 8.30
C SER A 76 31.75 -7.40 7.04
N ALA A 77 31.49 -6.32 6.30
CA ALA A 77 30.71 -6.35 5.07
C ALA A 77 31.45 -7.00 3.90
N LEU A 78 32.79 -7.06 3.97
CA LEU A 78 33.61 -7.88 3.08
C LEU A 78 33.61 -9.37 3.44
N GLY A 79 32.93 -9.78 4.54
CA GLY A 79 32.88 -11.17 5.01
C GLY A 79 34.05 -11.58 5.90
N PHE A 80 34.86 -10.63 6.38
CA PHE A 80 35.95 -10.89 7.33
C PHE A 80 35.52 -10.63 8.77
N LYS A 81 36.25 -11.19 9.72
CA LYS A 81 36.00 -10.99 11.15
C LYS A 81 36.71 -9.71 11.64
N PRO A 82 35.98 -8.70 12.15
CA PRO A 82 36.63 -7.54 12.76
C PRO A 82 37.44 -7.92 14.00
N LEU A 83 38.43 -7.10 14.33
CA LEU A 83 39.30 -7.32 15.49
C LEU A 83 38.56 -7.17 16.83
N ASP A 84 37.53 -6.31 16.87
CA ASP A 84 36.73 -6.11 18.06
C ASP A 84 35.85 -7.33 18.35
N LYS A 85 36.00 -7.89 19.56
CA LYS A 85 35.27 -9.07 20.03
C LYS A 85 33.80 -8.79 20.31
N LYS A 86 33.41 -7.53 20.55
CA LYS A 86 32.02 -7.10 20.78
C LYS A 86 31.44 -6.34 19.58
N PHE A 87 32.00 -6.56 18.40
CA PHE A 87 31.59 -5.87 17.19
C PHE A 87 30.14 -6.22 16.79
N GLU A 88 29.31 -5.18 16.70
CA GLU A 88 27.99 -5.22 16.09
C GLU A 88 27.99 -4.43 14.77
N PRO A 89 27.44 -5.00 13.68
CA PRO A 89 27.33 -4.32 12.39
C PRO A 89 26.56 -3.00 12.49
N LYS A 90 27.14 -1.92 11.99
CA LYS A 90 26.45 -0.63 11.86
C LYS A 90 26.35 -0.19 10.40
N SER A 91 25.13 -0.03 9.92
CA SER A 91 24.85 0.37 8.54
C SER A 91 24.67 1.88 8.41
N ILE A 92 24.85 2.38 7.19
CA ILE A 92 24.59 3.78 6.86
C ILE A 92 23.11 4.16 7.06
N PRO A 93 22.82 5.45 7.29
CA PRO A 93 21.45 5.96 7.30
C PRO A 93 20.71 5.67 6.00
N ILE A 94 19.39 5.47 6.07
CA ILE A 94 18.56 5.18 4.90
C ILE A 94 18.60 6.30 3.84
N THR A 95 18.79 7.55 4.26
CA THR A 95 18.98 8.68 3.33
C THR A 95 20.24 8.55 2.48
N GLU A 96 21.31 7.97 3.04
CA GLU A 96 22.55 7.71 2.32
C GLU A 96 22.41 6.49 1.39
N VAL A 97 21.58 5.50 1.77
CA VAL A 97 21.26 4.35 0.90
C VAL A 97 20.61 4.84 -0.41
N PHE A 98 19.58 5.69 -0.31
CA PHE A 98 18.91 6.23 -1.49
C PHE A 98 19.82 7.09 -2.36
N ARG A 99 20.67 7.93 -1.77
CA ARG A 99 21.68 8.71 -2.53
C ARG A 99 22.66 7.82 -3.28
N ARG A 100 23.15 6.75 -2.65
CA ARG A 100 24.06 5.79 -3.30
C ARG A 100 23.36 5.04 -4.42
N LEU A 101 22.10 4.66 -4.23
CA LEU A 101 21.31 4.04 -5.30
C LEU A 101 21.15 4.98 -6.50
N ALA A 102 20.80 6.25 -6.28
CA ALA A 102 20.71 7.26 -7.33
C ALA A 102 22.06 7.48 -8.06
N ALA A 103 23.18 7.37 -7.34
CA ALA A 103 24.51 7.50 -7.93
C ALA A 103 24.95 6.25 -8.73
N LEU A 104 24.49 5.06 -8.36
CA LEU A 104 24.92 3.78 -8.94
C LEU A 104 23.97 3.23 -10.01
N HIS A 105 22.70 3.59 -9.97
CA HIS A 105 21.67 3.12 -10.88
C HIS A 105 21.09 4.30 -11.68
N PRO A 106 21.48 4.48 -12.96
CA PRO A 106 21.01 5.60 -13.79
C PRO A 106 19.48 5.69 -13.93
N ASP A 107 18.79 4.55 -13.89
CA ASP A 107 17.33 4.47 -13.99
C ASP A 107 16.62 4.73 -12.64
N PHE A 108 17.37 4.88 -11.54
CA PHE A 108 16.82 5.27 -10.25
C PHE A 108 16.68 6.81 -10.19
N LEU A 109 15.54 7.29 -10.68
CA LEU A 109 15.24 8.71 -10.83
C LEU A 109 15.25 9.49 -9.49
N GLU A 110 15.55 10.79 -9.57
CA GLU A 110 15.54 11.71 -8.41
C GLU A 110 14.19 11.72 -7.67
N GLU A 111 13.08 11.50 -8.37
CA GLU A 111 11.76 11.39 -7.76
C GLU A 111 11.63 10.18 -6.82
N TYR A 112 12.26 9.05 -7.15
CA TYR A 112 12.26 7.84 -6.33
C TYR A 112 13.13 8.01 -5.09
N GLU A 113 14.28 8.69 -5.24
CA GLU A 113 15.12 9.08 -4.11
C GLU A 113 14.34 9.96 -3.12
N LYS A 114 13.74 11.04 -3.61
CA LYS A 114 12.95 11.98 -2.79
C LYS A 114 11.78 11.29 -2.11
N PHE A 115 11.05 10.44 -2.84
CA PHE A 115 9.96 9.68 -2.28
C PHE A 115 10.44 8.71 -1.20
N GLY A 116 11.49 7.93 -1.46
CA GLY A 116 12.06 6.98 -0.52
C GLY A 116 12.51 7.65 0.79
N ILE A 117 13.21 8.78 0.69
CA ILE A 117 13.62 9.59 1.84
C ILE A 117 12.40 10.09 2.62
N LEU A 118 11.38 10.63 1.93
CA LEU A 118 10.17 11.13 2.57
C LEU A 118 9.41 10.03 3.30
N HIS A 119 9.16 8.90 2.62
CA HIS A 119 8.32 7.83 3.13
C HIS A 119 9.00 7.10 4.31
N THR A 120 10.29 6.78 4.20
CA THR A 120 11.06 6.21 5.32
C THR A 120 11.32 7.20 6.45
N GLY A 121 11.31 8.50 6.15
CA GLY A 121 11.39 9.60 7.11
C GLY A 121 10.12 9.73 7.97
N ARG A 122 8.92 9.54 7.39
CA ARG A 122 7.66 9.49 8.17
C ARG A 122 7.70 8.40 9.23
N ARG A 123 8.26 7.24 8.90
CA ARG A 123 8.48 6.17 9.89
C ARG A 123 9.42 6.58 11.01
N ASN A 124 10.47 7.36 10.73
CA ASN A 124 11.31 7.87 11.80
C ASN A 124 10.53 8.80 12.74
N ALA A 125 9.64 9.64 12.21
CA ALA A 125 8.77 10.46 13.03
C ALA A 125 7.80 9.59 13.86
N GLU A 126 7.09 8.65 13.21
CA GLU A 126 6.16 7.71 13.87
C GLU A 126 6.81 6.92 15.02
N LEU A 127 8.04 6.44 14.84
CA LEU A 127 8.70 5.55 15.81
C LEU A 127 9.59 6.27 16.82
N HIS A 128 10.03 7.49 16.55
CA HIS A 128 11.06 8.17 17.34
C HIS A 128 10.66 9.58 17.79
N SER A 129 9.45 10.04 17.50
CA SER A 129 8.88 11.28 18.02
C SER A 129 7.48 11.05 18.61
N GLY A 130 6.78 12.13 18.99
CA GLY A 130 5.38 12.08 19.42
C GLY A 130 4.40 12.37 18.28
N GLU A 131 4.86 12.39 17.03
CA GLU A 131 4.03 12.65 15.85
C GLU A 131 3.30 11.38 15.39
N ILE A 132 2.06 11.55 14.93
CA ILE A 132 1.29 10.49 14.26
C ILE A 132 1.45 10.70 12.74
N ALA A 133 2.64 10.36 12.25
CA ALA A 133 3.14 10.76 10.93
C ALA A 133 2.43 10.09 9.76
N PHE A 134 1.71 8.99 9.99
CA PHE A 134 0.92 8.30 8.96
C PHE A 134 -0.59 8.54 9.03
N ASP A 135 -1.11 9.11 10.13
CA ASP A 135 -2.55 9.33 10.26
C ASP A 135 -3.08 10.38 9.28
N GLY A 136 -4.26 10.13 8.73
CA GLY A 136 -4.90 10.97 7.72
C GLY A 136 -4.25 10.96 6.33
N ILE A 137 -3.16 10.22 6.11
CA ILE A 137 -2.49 10.15 4.81
C ILE A 137 -3.25 9.19 3.89
N LYS A 138 -3.85 9.75 2.85
CA LYS A 138 -4.59 9.00 1.84
C LYS A 138 -3.69 8.11 0.99
N SER A 139 -4.02 6.83 0.89
CA SER A 139 -3.32 5.80 0.12
C SER A 139 -3.06 6.20 -1.33
N ALA A 140 -4.06 6.77 -2.00
CA ALA A 140 -3.93 7.25 -3.38
C ALA A 140 -2.84 8.32 -3.57
N SER A 141 -2.46 9.03 -2.50
CA SER A 141 -1.42 10.06 -2.58
C SER A 141 0.00 9.49 -2.60
N TRP A 142 0.23 8.25 -2.18
CA TRP A 142 1.59 7.70 -2.03
C TRP A 142 1.79 6.31 -2.64
N GLN A 143 0.75 5.47 -2.71
CA GLN A 143 0.85 4.11 -3.26
C GLN A 143 1.43 4.06 -4.68
N PRO A 144 1.01 4.91 -5.65
CA PRO A 144 1.59 4.86 -7.00
C PRO A 144 3.10 5.08 -6.99
N ARG A 145 3.57 6.07 -6.22
CA ARG A 145 5.00 6.39 -6.09
C ARG A 145 5.75 5.30 -5.35
N PHE A 146 5.15 4.72 -4.32
CA PHE A 146 5.68 3.55 -3.63
C PHE A 146 5.94 2.39 -4.58
N TYR A 147 4.93 1.97 -5.35
CA TYR A 147 5.11 0.86 -6.29
C TYR A 147 6.11 1.17 -7.40
N ARG A 148 6.15 2.39 -7.95
CA ARG A 148 7.20 2.78 -8.93
C ARG A 148 8.61 2.69 -8.32
N THR A 149 8.78 3.18 -7.09
CA THR A 149 10.08 3.07 -6.40
C THR A 149 10.44 1.61 -6.15
N CYS A 150 9.49 0.77 -5.71
CA CYS A 150 9.72 -0.67 -5.54
C CYS A 150 10.08 -1.33 -6.88
N GLU A 151 9.38 -1.03 -7.97
CA GLU A 151 9.64 -1.58 -9.30
C GLU A 151 11.05 -1.23 -9.80
N ALA A 152 11.50 0.01 -9.60
CA ALA A 152 12.86 0.42 -9.92
C ALA A 152 13.92 -0.34 -9.10
N LEU A 153 13.71 -0.50 -7.80
CA LEU A 153 14.60 -1.26 -6.91
C LEU A 153 14.64 -2.75 -7.28
N LEU A 154 13.48 -3.36 -7.51
CA LEU A 154 13.35 -4.76 -7.86
C LEU A 154 14.01 -5.06 -9.21
N THR A 155 13.79 -4.21 -10.21
CA THR A 155 14.42 -4.32 -11.52
C THR A 155 15.94 -4.29 -11.40
N SER A 156 16.50 -3.45 -10.52
CA SER A 156 17.95 -3.40 -10.28
C SER A 156 18.55 -4.70 -9.70
N MET A 157 17.71 -5.57 -9.13
CA MET A 157 18.06 -6.88 -8.59
C MET A 157 17.61 -8.05 -9.48
N GLY A 158 17.06 -7.78 -10.67
CA GLY A 158 16.51 -8.82 -11.55
C GLY A 158 15.23 -9.48 -11.02
N LYS A 159 14.45 -8.75 -10.22
CA LYS A 159 13.17 -9.17 -9.65
C LYS A 159 12.02 -8.35 -10.22
N THR A 160 10.80 -8.86 -10.09
CA THR A 160 9.59 -8.17 -10.54
C THR A 160 8.72 -7.73 -9.37
N LEU A 161 7.80 -6.81 -9.63
CA LEU A 161 6.80 -6.42 -8.63
C LEU A 161 5.91 -7.61 -8.24
N GLU A 162 5.60 -8.51 -9.18
CA GLU A 162 4.81 -9.72 -8.93
C GLU A 162 5.50 -10.68 -7.95
N ASP A 163 6.83 -10.81 -8.03
CA ASP A 163 7.60 -11.62 -7.07
C ASP A 163 7.48 -11.05 -5.64
N PHE A 164 7.37 -9.73 -5.52
CA PHE A 164 7.46 -9.03 -4.24
C PHE A 164 6.12 -8.88 -3.52
N VAL A 165 5.05 -8.56 -4.25
CA VAL A 165 3.72 -8.31 -3.68
C VAL A 165 2.67 -9.35 -4.05
N GLY A 166 3.02 -10.32 -4.90
CA GLY A 166 2.08 -11.27 -5.47
C GLY A 166 1.29 -10.72 -6.65
N THR A 167 0.63 -11.64 -7.38
CA THR A 167 0.02 -11.35 -8.68
C THR A 167 -1.13 -10.35 -8.62
N ASP A 168 -2.06 -10.48 -7.67
CA ASP A 168 -3.25 -9.63 -7.64
C ASP A 168 -2.91 -8.20 -7.20
N GLU A 169 -2.05 -8.06 -6.20
CA GLU A 169 -1.58 -6.75 -5.77
C GLU A 169 -0.72 -6.07 -6.85
N ALA A 170 0.13 -6.82 -7.56
CA ALA A 170 0.90 -6.25 -8.67
C ALA A 170 0.00 -5.74 -9.81
N LYS A 171 -1.14 -6.39 -10.08
CA LYS A 171 -2.15 -5.87 -11.03
C LYS A 171 -2.76 -4.56 -10.52
N ALA A 172 -3.16 -4.49 -9.25
CA ALA A 172 -3.69 -3.28 -8.64
C ALA A 172 -2.67 -2.13 -8.68
N ALA A 173 -1.41 -2.42 -8.33
CA ALA A 173 -0.30 -1.48 -8.41
C ALA A 173 -0.10 -0.93 -9.83
N LYS A 174 -0.13 -1.79 -10.87
CA LYS A 174 -0.03 -1.36 -12.27
C LYS A 174 -1.15 -0.40 -12.67
N LEU A 175 -2.40 -0.64 -12.21
CA LEU A 175 -3.52 0.28 -12.44
C LEU A 175 -3.31 1.63 -11.75
N LEU A 176 -2.83 1.63 -10.50
CA LEU A 176 -2.52 2.85 -9.75
C LEU A 176 -1.40 3.66 -10.41
N ILE A 177 -0.33 2.98 -10.85
CA ILE A 177 0.79 3.57 -11.58
C ILE A 177 0.31 4.20 -12.89
N ALA A 178 -0.50 3.50 -13.67
CA ALA A 178 -1.05 4.02 -14.93
C ALA A 178 -1.98 5.21 -14.70
N ALA A 179 -2.81 5.14 -13.65
CA ALA A 179 -3.73 6.22 -13.29
C ALA A 179 -3.00 7.51 -12.87
N ASP A 180 -1.90 7.39 -12.14
CA ASP A 180 -1.08 8.53 -11.72
C ASP A 180 -0.29 9.16 -12.90
N ALA A 181 0.06 8.36 -13.92
CA ALA A 181 0.77 8.84 -15.11
C ALA A 181 -0.13 9.57 -16.13
N ASP A 182 -1.45 9.38 -16.06
CA ASP A 182 -2.40 9.94 -17.02
C ASP A 182 -2.64 11.44 -16.77
N GLU A 183 -1.83 12.28 -17.42
CA GLU A 183 -1.98 13.73 -17.32
C GLU A 183 -3.30 14.26 -17.92
N SER A 184 -3.89 13.53 -18.87
CA SER A 184 -5.14 13.94 -19.50
C SER A 184 -6.32 13.93 -18.52
N ALA A 185 -6.20 13.15 -17.44
CA ALA A 185 -7.17 13.09 -16.35
C ALA A 185 -7.40 14.45 -15.67
N LYS A 186 -6.44 15.38 -15.75
CA LYS A 186 -6.56 16.74 -15.19
C LYS A 186 -7.78 17.51 -15.74
N ALA A 187 -8.26 17.15 -16.94
CA ALA A 187 -9.46 17.72 -17.55
C ALA A 187 -10.73 17.58 -16.67
N VAL A 188 -10.79 16.56 -15.80
CA VAL A 188 -11.93 16.37 -14.88
C VAL A 188 -12.13 17.56 -13.93
N GLN A 189 -11.08 18.35 -13.66
CA GLN A 189 -11.21 19.55 -12.82
C GLN A 189 -12.15 20.58 -13.45
N SER A 190 -12.15 20.69 -14.78
CA SER A 190 -13.07 21.57 -15.51
C SER A 190 -14.52 21.08 -15.39
N ASP A 191 -14.75 19.75 -15.44
CA ASP A 191 -16.08 19.16 -15.25
C ASP A 191 -16.59 19.43 -13.84
N VAL A 192 -15.76 19.20 -12.82
CA VAL A 192 -16.09 19.46 -11.41
C VAL A 192 -16.43 20.93 -11.19
N GLU A 193 -15.68 21.84 -11.81
CA GLU A 193 -15.92 23.27 -11.71
C GLU A 193 -17.20 23.70 -12.45
N ALA A 194 -17.50 23.11 -13.60
CA ALA A 194 -18.75 23.36 -14.32
C ALA A 194 -19.97 22.95 -13.48
N HIS A 195 -19.95 21.75 -12.90
CA HIS A 195 -21.02 21.28 -12.01
C HIS A 195 -21.14 22.13 -10.74
N ARG A 196 -20.02 22.63 -10.20
CA ARG A 196 -20.02 23.55 -9.05
C ARG A 196 -20.70 24.87 -9.38
N LYS A 197 -20.38 25.48 -10.52
CA LYS A 197 -21.03 26.73 -10.97
C LYS A 197 -22.54 26.55 -11.16
N VAL A 198 -22.97 25.43 -11.75
CA VAL A 198 -24.39 25.12 -11.91
C VAL A 198 -25.07 24.94 -10.54
N TRP A 199 -24.42 24.23 -9.61
CA TRP A 199 -24.91 24.07 -8.24
C TRP A 199 -25.01 25.43 -7.52
N ASP A 200 -24.00 26.28 -7.68
CA ASP A 200 -23.94 27.61 -7.07
C ASP A 200 -24.91 28.62 -7.69
N GLY A 201 -25.50 28.32 -8.84
CA GLY A 201 -26.62 29.06 -9.41
C GLY A 201 -27.99 28.66 -8.85
N LYS A 202 -28.11 27.51 -8.16
CA LYS A 202 -29.40 27.02 -7.62
C LYS A 202 -29.83 27.80 -6.38
N GLY A 203 -31.13 27.97 -6.20
CA GLY A 203 -31.69 28.57 -4.98
C GLY A 203 -31.48 27.69 -3.74
N GLU A 204 -31.45 28.29 -2.54
CA GLU A 204 -31.19 27.57 -1.28
C GLU A 204 -32.17 26.40 -1.06
N ASN A 205 -33.46 26.63 -1.28
CA ASN A 205 -34.48 25.59 -1.13
C ASN A 205 -34.26 24.41 -2.08
N GLU A 206 -33.81 24.68 -3.31
CA GLU A 206 -33.52 23.63 -4.30
C GLU A 206 -32.30 22.82 -3.86
N ARG A 207 -31.22 23.49 -3.43
CA ARG A 207 -30.01 22.81 -2.92
C ARG A 207 -30.30 21.95 -1.70
N ALA A 208 -31.16 22.43 -0.80
CA ALA A 208 -31.57 21.70 0.40
C ALA A 208 -32.33 20.42 0.04
N THR A 209 -33.28 20.50 -0.90
CA THR A 209 -34.01 19.32 -1.39
C THR A 209 -33.10 18.33 -2.08
N LEU A 210 -32.24 18.78 -3.01
CA LEU A 210 -31.31 17.90 -3.73
C LEU A 210 -30.28 17.24 -2.80
N SER A 211 -29.81 17.96 -1.78
CA SER A 211 -28.92 17.39 -0.76
C SER A 211 -29.60 16.32 0.08
N LYS A 212 -30.87 16.51 0.48
CA LYS A 212 -31.65 15.48 1.17
C LYS A 212 -31.89 14.25 0.30
N GLN A 213 -32.17 14.44 -0.99
CA GLN A 213 -32.29 13.31 -1.93
C GLN A 213 -30.98 12.53 -2.04
N ALA A 214 -29.85 13.23 -2.09
CA ALA A 214 -28.53 12.60 -2.11
C ALA A 214 -28.22 11.84 -0.81
N GLU A 215 -28.64 12.33 0.35
CA GLU A 215 -28.52 11.61 1.63
C GLU A 215 -29.30 10.29 1.63
N LEU A 216 -30.51 10.29 1.08
CA LEU A 216 -31.36 9.08 1.01
C LEU A 216 -30.83 8.05 0.00
N TRP A 217 -30.19 8.52 -1.07
CA TRP A 217 -29.63 7.69 -2.14
C TRP A 217 -28.24 7.13 -1.78
N ALA A 218 -27.34 7.95 -1.22
CA ALA A 218 -25.96 7.59 -0.90
C ALA A 218 -25.84 6.75 0.38
N ARG A 219 -26.53 5.60 0.41
CA ARG A 219 -26.48 4.62 1.51
C ARG A 219 -25.19 3.81 1.42
N ARG A 220 -24.64 3.43 2.57
CA ARG A 220 -23.40 2.61 2.65
C ARG A 220 -23.53 1.25 1.96
N GLN A 221 -24.74 0.68 1.92
CA GLN A 221 -25.03 -0.58 1.23
C GLN A 221 -25.05 -0.45 -0.29
N ALA A 222 -25.23 0.76 -0.83
CA ALA A 222 -25.31 0.99 -2.27
C ALA A 222 -23.92 1.23 -2.90
N GLY A 223 -22.94 1.71 -2.11
CA GLY A 223 -21.59 1.99 -2.57
C GLY A 223 -20.75 2.68 -1.49
N HIS A 224 -19.51 3.02 -1.83
CA HIS A 224 -18.61 3.72 -0.92
C HIS A 224 -19.01 5.21 -0.80
N ARG A 225 -19.53 5.61 0.36
CA ARG A 225 -20.04 6.96 0.58
C ARG A 225 -18.90 7.96 0.75
N VAL A 226 -18.92 9.01 -0.07
CA VAL A 226 -17.93 10.11 -0.05
C VAL A 226 -18.63 11.47 -0.12
N THR A 227 -17.83 12.55 0.01
CA THR A 227 -18.28 13.92 -0.22
C THR A 227 -18.04 14.33 -1.66
N CYS A 228 -19.07 14.85 -2.34
CA CYS A 228 -18.94 15.30 -3.72
C CYS A 228 -17.93 16.48 -3.84
N PRO A 229 -16.96 16.43 -4.76
CA PRO A 229 -15.97 17.49 -4.91
C PRO A 229 -16.59 18.81 -5.42
N ALA A 230 -17.68 18.74 -6.19
CA ALA A 230 -18.40 19.90 -6.73
C ALA A 230 -19.37 20.52 -5.71
N CYS A 231 -20.38 19.78 -5.26
CA CYS A 231 -21.50 20.34 -4.48
C CYS A 231 -21.45 20.07 -2.98
N LYS A 232 -20.48 19.29 -2.50
CA LYS A 232 -20.32 18.87 -1.10
C LYS A 232 -21.43 18.00 -0.51
N SER A 233 -22.48 17.69 -1.27
CA SER A 233 -23.50 16.70 -0.87
C SER A 233 -22.90 15.29 -0.82
N PRO A 234 -23.51 14.35 -0.05
CA PRO A 234 -23.15 12.94 -0.09
C PRO A 234 -23.23 12.36 -1.51
N ALA A 235 -22.28 11.50 -1.85
CA ALA A 235 -22.17 10.85 -3.15
C ALA A 235 -21.58 9.45 -2.99
N LEU A 236 -21.58 8.65 -4.07
CA LEU A 236 -21.07 7.29 -4.04
C LEU A 236 -19.89 7.14 -5.00
N VAL A 237 -18.88 6.42 -4.52
CA VAL A 237 -17.83 5.79 -5.33
C VAL A 237 -18.16 4.32 -5.42
N PHE A 238 -17.93 3.78 -6.60
CA PHE A 238 -18.05 2.37 -6.91
C PHE A 238 -16.71 1.86 -7.43
N GLY A 239 -16.52 0.56 -7.38
CA GLY A 239 -15.23 -0.05 -7.62
C GLY A 239 -15.36 -1.51 -7.99
N SER A 240 -14.22 -2.12 -8.29
CA SER A 240 -14.09 -3.55 -8.53
C SER A 240 -13.15 -4.16 -7.50
N ALA A 241 -13.41 -5.41 -7.13
CA ALA A 241 -12.53 -6.16 -6.26
C ALA A 241 -11.11 -6.27 -6.85
N VAL A 242 -10.10 -6.07 -6.00
CA VAL A 242 -8.68 -6.21 -6.33
C VAL A 242 -7.95 -7.23 -5.47
N SER A 243 -8.63 -7.79 -4.48
CA SER A 243 -8.14 -8.88 -3.65
C SER A 243 -9.18 -9.99 -3.54
N ALA A 244 -8.72 -11.18 -3.16
CA ALA A 244 -9.61 -12.26 -2.74
C ALA A 244 -10.38 -11.83 -1.48
N ALA A 245 -11.63 -12.26 -1.38
CA ALA A 245 -12.41 -12.03 -0.18
C ALA A 245 -11.80 -12.80 1.00
N THR A 246 -11.63 -12.13 2.12
CA THR A 246 -11.14 -12.72 3.37
C THR A 246 -12.32 -12.95 4.30
N ARG A 247 -12.38 -14.13 4.91
CA ARG A 247 -13.48 -14.54 5.77
C ARG A 247 -12.99 -14.75 7.18
N LYS A 248 -13.72 -14.20 8.13
CA LYS A 248 -13.49 -14.40 9.55
C LYS A 248 -14.77 -14.77 10.24
N LEU A 249 -14.68 -15.69 11.18
CA LEU A 249 -15.76 -15.98 12.10
C LEU A 249 -15.60 -15.02 13.30
N ASP A 250 -16.64 -14.25 13.58
CA ASP A 250 -16.73 -13.40 14.77
C ASP A 250 -18.03 -13.72 15.50
N GLY A 251 -17.91 -14.53 16.56
CA GLY A 251 -19.08 -15.14 17.21
C GLY A 251 -19.88 -15.99 16.24
N ASP A 252 -21.16 -15.64 16.07
CA ASP A 252 -22.11 -16.31 15.17
C ASP A 252 -22.18 -15.66 13.77
N ALA A 253 -21.30 -14.69 13.47
CA ALA A 253 -21.27 -14.00 12.19
C ALA A 253 -20.04 -14.39 11.36
N ILE A 254 -20.24 -14.54 10.06
CA ILE A 254 -19.17 -14.61 9.06
C ILE A 254 -18.99 -13.22 8.48
N ILE A 255 -17.85 -12.60 8.79
CA ILE A 255 -17.44 -11.32 8.22
C ILE A 255 -16.60 -11.62 6.98
N GLU A 256 -17.14 -11.29 5.81
CA GLU A 256 -16.43 -11.32 4.55
C GLU A 256 -15.97 -9.90 4.18
N ARG A 257 -14.65 -9.68 4.13
CA ARG A 257 -14.04 -8.40 3.80
C ARG A 257 -13.24 -8.54 2.52
N GLN A 258 -13.51 -7.67 1.56
CA GLN A 258 -12.83 -7.64 0.27
C GLN A 258 -12.42 -6.21 -0.10
N GLU A 259 -11.23 -6.05 -0.65
CA GLU A 259 -10.71 -4.74 -1.03
C GLU A 259 -11.09 -4.38 -2.47
N TYR A 260 -11.49 -3.13 -2.66
CA TYR A 260 -11.99 -2.57 -3.90
C TYR A 260 -11.14 -1.38 -4.35
N LEU A 261 -10.94 -1.30 -5.66
CA LEU A 261 -10.34 -0.14 -6.31
C LEU A 261 -11.42 0.68 -7.01
N PRO A 262 -11.46 2.01 -6.83
CA PRO A 262 -12.47 2.86 -7.46
C PRO A 262 -12.45 2.81 -9.00
N THR A 263 -13.64 2.71 -9.59
CA THR A 263 -13.83 2.69 -11.05
C THR A 263 -14.67 3.87 -11.54
N HIS A 264 -15.66 4.29 -10.76
CA HIS A 264 -16.50 5.44 -11.08
C HIS A 264 -17.11 6.10 -9.83
N PHE A 265 -17.55 7.34 -10.01
CA PHE A 265 -18.19 8.19 -9.01
C PHE A 265 -19.47 8.77 -9.57
N GLU A 266 -20.49 8.84 -8.72
CA GLU A 266 -21.77 9.48 -9.06
C GLU A 266 -22.30 10.35 -7.91
N CYS A 267 -22.76 11.55 -8.27
CA CYS A 267 -23.49 12.45 -7.37
C CYS A 267 -24.86 12.79 -7.94
N VAL A 268 -25.92 12.35 -7.27
CA VAL A 268 -27.31 12.64 -7.68
C VAL A 268 -27.75 14.09 -7.40
N ALA A 269 -27.08 14.81 -6.50
CA ALA A 269 -27.43 16.19 -6.18
C ALA A 269 -27.04 17.16 -7.31
N CYS A 270 -25.79 17.10 -7.78
CA CYS A 270 -25.30 17.99 -8.85
C CYS A 270 -25.19 17.31 -10.22
N GLY A 271 -25.42 16.00 -10.31
CA GLY A 271 -25.34 15.22 -11.55
C GLY A 271 -23.91 14.90 -12.01
N LEU A 272 -22.89 15.21 -11.21
CA LEU A 272 -21.50 14.93 -11.57
C LEU A 272 -21.26 13.42 -11.64
N LYS A 273 -20.74 12.96 -12.76
CA LYS A 273 -20.27 11.58 -12.98
C LYS A 273 -18.82 11.60 -13.41
N ILE A 274 -17.99 10.78 -12.76
CA ILE A 274 -16.58 10.63 -13.11
C ILE A 274 -16.32 9.14 -13.31
N THR A 275 -15.82 8.79 -14.48
CA THR A 275 -15.41 7.43 -14.82
C THR A 275 -13.89 7.38 -14.93
N ASN A 276 -13.30 6.21 -14.65
CA ASN A 276 -11.86 5.94 -14.69
C ASN A 276 -11.10 6.38 -13.43
N LEU A 277 -10.22 5.50 -12.95
CA LEU A 277 -9.38 5.67 -11.78
C LEU A 277 -8.47 6.91 -11.88
N SER A 278 -7.91 7.20 -13.07
CA SER A 278 -7.05 8.38 -13.27
C SER A 278 -7.77 9.69 -12.95
N ARG A 279 -9.00 9.84 -13.45
CA ARG A 279 -9.85 11.01 -13.19
C ARG A 279 -10.27 11.09 -11.72
N LEU A 280 -10.58 9.95 -11.11
CA LEU A 280 -10.89 9.88 -9.68
C LEU A 280 -9.69 10.29 -8.82
N ALA A 281 -8.46 9.94 -9.22
CA ALA A 281 -7.24 10.30 -8.49
C ALA A 281 -7.03 11.82 -8.44
N VAL A 282 -7.28 12.52 -9.55
CA VAL A 282 -7.18 13.98 -9.63
C VAL A 282 -8.10 14.69 -8.63
N VAL A 283 -9.28 14.13 -8.35
CA VAL A 283 -10.24 14.68 -7.39
C VAL A 283 -10.18 14.04 -6.00
N LYS A 284 -9.12 13.27 -5.71
CA LYS A 284 -8.88 12.59 -4.43
C LYS A 284 -9.97 11.58 -4.04
N LEU A 285 -10.46 10.83 -5.02
CA LEU A 285 -11.47 9.77 -4.86
C LEU A 285 -10.96 8.40 -5.35
N ALA A 286 -9.64 8.21 -5.44
CA ALA A 286 -9.00 6.97 -5.89
C ALA A 286 -8.48 6.08 -4.75
N ASP A 287 -8.77 6.42 -3.49
CA ASP A 287 -8.40 5.58 -2.36
C ASP A 287 -9.09 4.22 -2.45
N ARG A 288 -8.34 3.16 -2.16
CA ARG A 288 -8.91 1.82 -1.98
C ARG A 288 -9.88 1.86 -0.81
N TYR A 289 -10.90 1.01 -0.88
CA TYR A 289 -11.87 0.86 0.20
C TYR A 289 -12.26 -0.60 0.36
N PHE A 290 -12.80 -0.94 1.52
CA PHE A 290 -13.27 -2.29 1.79
C PHE A 290 -14.78 -2.39 1.61
N ASN A 291 -15.21 -3.46 0.95
CA ASN A 291 -16.56 -3.96 1.03
C ASN A 291 -16.59 -5.04 2.12
N THR A 292 -17.46 -4.83 3.12
CA THR A 292 -17.64 -5.77 4.24
C THR A 292 -19.08 -6.27 4.21
N GLN A 293 -19.23 -7.58 4.13
CA GLN A 293 -20.49 -8.28 4.22
C GLN A 293 -20.49 -9.13 5.49
N GLU A 294 -21.63 -9.16 6.17
CA GLU A 294 -21.83 -9.93 7.39
C GLU A 294 -22.95 -10.92 7.12
N TYR A 295 -22.68 -12.20 7.33
CA TYR A 295 -23.64 -13.28 7.18
C TYR A 295 -23.83 -13.96 8.53
N ASP A 296 -25.04 -14.42 8.81
CA ASP A 296 -25.28 -15.33 9.93
C ASP A 296 -24.61 -16.69 9.62
N ALA A 297 -23.80 -17.20 10.53
CA ALA A 297 -23.04 -18.43 10.30
C ALA A 297 -23.94 -19.66 10.19
N ALA A 298 -25.06 -19.71 10.94
CA ALA A 298 -25.99 -20.82 10.86
C ALA A 298 -26.73 -20.81 9.52
N GLU A 299 -27.15 -19.64 9.02
CA GLU A 299 -27.75 -19.52 7.69
C GLU A 299 -26.74 -19.81 6.56
N TYR A 300 -25.50 -19.35 6.69
CA TYR A 300 -24.47 -19.52 5.66
C TYR A 300 -24.05 -20.99 5.48
N TYR A 301 -24.01 -21.77 6.56
CA TYR A 301 -23.69 -23.19 6.52
C TYR A 301 -24.93 -24.10 6.53
N ALA A 302 -26.15 -23.53 6.49
CA ALA A 302 -27.35 -24.33 6.43
C ALA A 302 -27.34 -25.17 5.14
N PRO A 303 -27.55 -26.50 5.22
CA PRO A 303 -27.72 -27.31 4.03
C PRO A 303 -28.95 -26.81 3.24
N GLU A 304 -28.94 -27.01 1.91
CA GLU A 304 -30.11 -26.64 1.12
C GLU A 304 -31.35 -27.37 1.67
N PRO A 305 -32.55 -26.74 1.63
CA PRO A 305 -33.76 -27.28 2.28
C PRO A 305 -34.13 -28.71 1.88
N ASP A 306 -33.60 -29.22 0.76
CA ASP A 306 -33.79 -30.56 0.22
C ASP A 306 -32.66 -31.55 0.52
N GLU A 307 -31.55 -31.12 1.15
CA GLU A 307 -30.43 -31.96 1.59
C GLU A 307 -30.58 -32.48 3.04
N TRP A 308 -31.77 -32.37 3.64
CA TRP A 308 -32.09 -32.98 4.94
C TRP A 308 -32.15 -34.52 4.86
N ALA A 309 -31.00 -35.17 4.67
CA ALA A 309 -30.78 -36.55 5.06
C ALA A 309 -30.41 -36.55 6.55
N GLY A 310 -31.31 -37.12 7.37
CA GLY A 310 -31.32 -36.96 8.81
C GLY A 310 -29.98 -37.19 9.52
N TYR A 311 -29.66 -36.29 10.44
CA TYR A 311 -28.73 -36.58 11.52
C TYR A 311 -29.26 -37.80 12.28
N GLU A 312 -28.64 -38.97 12.09
CA GLU A 312 -28.84 -40.08 13.02
C GLU A 312 -28.04 -39.76 14.28
N GLU A 313 -28.73 -39.61 15.40
CA GLU A 313 -28.10 -39.43 16.71
C GLU A 313 -27.31 -40.70 17.07
N ASP A 314 -26.00 -40.57 17.25
CA ASP A 314 -25.20 -41.59 17.92
C ASP A 314 -25.19 -41.31 19.43
N ASN A 315 -26.07 -42.01 20.14
CA ASN A 315 -26.22 -41.93 21.58
C ASN A 315 -25.36 -42.98 22.34
N ASN A 316 -24.36 -43.58 21.67
CA ASN A 316 -23.51 -44.62 22.24
C ASN A 316 -22.02 -44.22 22.38
N GLU A 317 -21.71 -42.92 22.50
CA GLU A 317 -20.35 -42.51 22.91
C GLU A 317 -20.04 -43.03 24.34
N PRO A 318 -18.89 -43.72 24.55
CA PRO A 318 -18.53 -44.36 25.82
C PRO A 318 -17.98 -43.40 26.90
#